data_AF-A0A936M8V1-F1
#
_entry.id   AF-A0A936M8V1-F1
#
_cell.length_a   1.000
_cell.length_b   1.000
_cell.length_c   1.000
_cell.angle_alpha   90.00
_cell.angle_beta   90.00
_cell.angle_gamma   90.00
#
_symmetry.space_group_name_H-M   'P 1'
#
loop_
_entity.id
_entity.type
_entity.pdbx_description
1 polymer ?
#
loop_
_entity_poly.entity_id
_entity_poly.type
_entity_poly.pdbx_seq_one_letter_code
_entity_poly.pdbx_strand_id
1 'polypeptide(L)'
;MNKSAKSSFYRWQYLFVFFFAISLFVYFPGRHGGYFTDFIGFIYMYHKDALGDILLCWHYHSILYLFHLFNYIIYKIWGVPSIAWHIAFCLLHALVATYLFTVIKNVLTWFNHQSNQLEIAFTAALFFWVSVYHSEVVIWRACAHYMLVSLCILFSLDSIIKFLNTKTSKYFYLSFLGFGVGLLCLEFSFAIPLMIIFILFVHAWLHSEWNQGLKNIGKTILFSASILIVYSLLSKLILNKFIGHYGAEAHTAFYPIPMLSTGIKYLFKHVLLIREYDYDLRVVLFSFFEKPWFVISFYAILICGFIYSIYKKSMGWVIPIFFVIGGLIFVIPVSNLFFVILLKGENDRYGYVFFMFIAAALAYAFFRIPNPIRWAFIFGIFICNFIFLEKIIKDYGVGGDVFFASVQNFPDINPRSKMLLNIPDNYRGILLHRMYGYKNHSFGEAMELFRNDPYKGSYAECILFNMEKPTDGCEIKKADKNTWHMKFKQFGNWWWKQGLGASNFENDSMKISIDQWGLAEIVLKKEMPSTDFYIFDNLHWQKVQDMVFEK
;
A
#
# COMPACT_ATOMS: atom_id res chain seq x y z
N MET A 1 24.42 -32.54 13.42
CA MET A 1 23.81 -31.50 12.54
C MET A 1 24.29 -31.75 11.11
N ASN A 2 23.40 -32.15 10.19
CA ASN A 2 23.75 -32.68 8.86
C ASN A 2 24.42 -31.63 7.96
N LYS A 3 25.46 -32.00 7.18
CA LYS A 3 26.19 -31.08 6.28
C LYS A 3 25.26 -30.35 5.27
N SER A 4 24.15 -30.95 4.86
CA SER A 4 23.16 -30.32 3.97
C SER A 4 22.31 -29.23 4.64
N ALA A 5 22.08 -29.32 5.95
CA ALA A 5 21.37 -28.29 6.71
C ALA A 5 22.25 -27.05 6.90
N LYS A 6 23.58 -27.24 7.04
CA LYS A 6 24.54 -26.13 7.04
C LYS A 6 24.59 -25.42 5.68
N SER A 7 24.67 -26.16 4.56
CA SER A 7 24.78 -25.52 3.23
C SER A 7 23.52 -24.76 2.80
N SER A 8 22.33 -25.16 3.25
CA SER A 8 21.09 -24.43 2.96
C SER A 8 20.98 -23.13 3.76
N PHE A 9 21.46 -23.12 5.02
CA PHE A 9 21.43 -21.95 5.90
C PHE A 9 22.29 -20.80 5.37
N TYR A 10 23.52 -21.07 4.89
CA TYR A 10 24.40 -20.02 4.36
C TYR A 10 23.81 -19.33 3.11
N ARG A 11 23.06 -20.04 2.26
CA ARG A 11 22.46 -19.47 1.05
C ARG A 11 21.41 -18.39 1.33
N TRP A 12 20.70 -18.51 2.44
CA TRP A 12 19.66 -17.57 2.83
C TRP A 12 20.19 -16.23 3.31
N GLN A 13 21.28 -16.25 4.07
CA GLN A 13 21.91 -15.04 4.58
C GLN A 13 22.43 -14.19 3.42
N TYR A 14 23.05 -14.82 2.41
CA TYR A 14 23.50 -14.11 1.21
C TYR A 14 22.35 -13.50 0.40
N LEU A 15 21.24 -14.23 0.23
CA LEU A 15 20.05 -13.69 -0.44
C LEU A 15 19.44 -12.52 0.32
N PHE A 16 19.34 -12.64 1.64
CA PHE A 16 18.86 -11.54 2.49
C PHE A 16 19.76 -10.31 2.40
N VAL A 17 21.08 -10.49 2.56
CA VAL A 17 22.05 -9.40 2.45
C VAL A 17 22.00 -8.77 1.06
N PHE A 18 21.86 -9.56 0.01
CA PHE A 18 21.66 -9.07 -1.36
C PHE A 18 20.41 -8.18 -1.45
N PHE A 19 19.23 -8.71 -1.15
CA PHE A 19 17.97 -7.96 -1.23
C PHE A 19 17.95 -6.74 -0.31
N PHE A 20 18.57 -6.82 0.87
CA PHE A 20 18.63 -5.71 1.80
C PHE A 20 19.55 -4.60 1.31
N ALA A 21 20.76 -4.93 0.87
CA ALA A 21 21.71 -3.95 0.35
C ALA A 21 21.16 -3.22 -0.89
N ILE A 22 20.57 -3.96 -1.84
CA ILE A 22 19.96 -3.35 -3.02
C ILE A 22 18.71 -2.53 -2.65
N SER A 23 17.90 -2.94 -1.67
CA SER A 23 16.76 -2.14 -1.22
C SER A 23 17.22 -0.82 -0.62
N LEU A 24 18.24 -0.85 0.24
CA LEU A 24 18.81 0.36 0.85
C LEU A 24 19.27 1.35 -0.21
N PHE A 25 19.96 0.88 -1.26
CA PHE A 25 20.46 1.71 -2.34
C PHE A 25 19.35 2.26 -3.25
N VAL A 26 18.49 1.37 -3.77
CA VAL A 26 17.47 1.72 -4.75
C VAL A 26 16.40 2.63 -4.17
N TYR A 27 15.97 2.39 -2.93
CA TYR A 27 14.95 3.20 -2.26
C TYR A 27 15.52 4.44 -1.58
N PHE A 28 16.84 4.62 -1.52
CA PHE A 28 17.47 5.77 -0.86
C PHE A 28 16.97 7.14 -1.34
N PRO A 29 16.72 7.37 -2.65
CA PRO A 29 16.18 8.65 -3.10
C PRO A 29 14.81 8.96 -2.50
N GLY A 30 14.00 7.95 -2.17
CA GLY A 30 12.67 8.10 -1.57
C GLY A 30 12.65 8.19 -0.04
N ARG A 31 13.82 8.22 0.62
CA ARG A 31 13.92 8.11 2.10
C ARG A 31 13.14 9.20 2.86
N HIS A 32 13.02 10.41 2.30
CA HIS A 32 12.25 11.51 2.90
C HIS A 32 10.74 11.42 2.65
N GLY A 33 10.29 10.51 1.78
CA GLY A 33 8.87 10.33 1.49
C GLY A 33 8.13 9.51 2.56
N GLY A 34 6.80 9.46 2.43
CA GLY A 34 5.95 8.56 3.21
C GLY A 34 5.38 9.14 4.51
N TYR A 35 5.47 10.45 4.72
CA TYR A 35 4.92 11.17 5.87
C TYR A 35 3.60 11.87 5.51
N PHE A 36 2.57 11.08 5.23
CA PHE A 36 1.26 11.61 4.83
C PHE A 36 0.13 10.75 5.37
N THR A 37 -1.09 11.32 5.32
CA THR A 37 -2.35 10.69 5.73
C THR A 37 -2.28 10.05 7.12
N ASP A 38 -2.57 8.76 7.23
CA ASP A 38 -2.73 8.03 8.49
C ASP A 38 -1.44 7.99 9.31
N PHE A 39 -0.28 8.05 8.66
CA PHE A 39 1.00 7.90 9.35
C PHE A 39 1.26 9.06 10.33
N ILE A 40 0.89 10.29 9.95
CA ILE A 40 1.06 11.47 10.80
C ILE A 40 0.23 11.28 12.09
N GLY A 41 -1.04 10.90 11.94
CA GLY A 41 -1.91 10.60 13.08
C GLY A 41 -1.38 9.48 13.96
N PHE A 42 -0.79 8.42 13.39
CA PHE A 42 -0.19 7.34 14.18
C PHE A 42 0.98 7.82 15.04
N ILE A 43 1.92 8.55 14.44
CA ILE A 43 3.06 9.11 15.17
C ILE A 43 2.61 10.09 16.24
N TYR A 44 1.58 10.90 15.94
CA TYR A 44 0.99 11.83 16.88
C TYR A 44 0.48 11.13 18.15
N MET A 45 -0.27 10.03 17.97
CA MET A 45 -0.75 9.23 19.10
C MET A 45 0.43 8.62 19.87
N TYR A 46 1.44 8.06 19.19
CA TYR A 46 2.63 7.52 19.89
C TYR A 46 3.45 8.57 20.64
N HIS A 47 3.40 9.83 20.19
CA HIS A 47 4.03 10.95 20.88
C HIS A 47 3.33 11.24 22.20
N LYS A 48 1.99 11.27 22.21
CA LYS A 48 1.18 11.65 23.37
C LYS A 48 0.93 10.52 24.36
N ASP A 49 0.84 9.31 23.85
CA ASP A 49 0.37 8.15 24.60
C ASP A 49 1.53 7.24 25.05
N ALA A 50 1.26 6.38 26.03
CA ALA A 50 2.22 5.45 26.60
C ALA A 50 2.20 4.08 25.88
N LEU A 51 3.13 3.20 26.24
CA LEU A 51 3.13 1.81 25.73
C LEU A 51 1.87 1.06 26.14
N GLY A 52 1.28 1.37 27.30
CA GLY A 52 0.07 0.72 27.80
C GLY A 52 -1.15 0.89 26.88
N ASP A 53 -1.19 1.97 26.10
CA ASP A 53 -2.26 2.27 25.14
C ASP A 53 -2.28 1.31 23.96
N ILE A 54 -1.27 0.44 23.82
CA ILE A 54 -1.32 -0.70 22.89
C ILE A 54 -2.55 -1.57 23.13
N LEU A 55 -3.02 -1.74 24.38
CA LEU A 55 -4.19 -2.55 24.69
C LEU A 55 -5.46 -1.99 24.04
N LEU A 56 -5.50 -0.68 23.82
CA LEU A 56 -6.57 0.04 23.12
C LEU A 56 -6.23 0.30 21.65
N CYS A 57 -5.12 -0.27 21.16
CA CYS A 57 -4.59 -0.04 19.82
C CYS A 57 -4.34 1.46 19.53
N TRP A 58 -3.94 2.24 20.54
CA TRP A 58 -3.87 3.71 20.47
C TRP A 58 -5.17 4.33 19.92
N HIS A 59 -6.32 3.79 20.35
CA HIS A 59 -7.66 4.21 19.91
C HIS A 59 -7.91 4.11 18.39
N TYR A 60 -7.06 3.36 17.68
CA TYR A 60 -7.29 3.07 16.27
C TYR A 60 -8.52 2.18 16.10
N HIS A 61 -9.18 2.31 14.95
CA HIS A 61 -10.47 1.68 14.67
C HIS A 61 -10.33 0.22 14.17
N SER A 62 -9.16 -0.41 14.34
CA SER A 62 -8.89 -1.81 14.02
C SER A 62 -7.88 -2.43 15.00
N ILE A 63 -7.90 -3.75 15.18
CA ILE A 63 -6.97 -4.48 16.06
C ILE A 63 -5.69 -4.81 15.29
N LEU A 64 -4.85 -3.80 15.07
CA LEU A 64 -3.57 -3.94 14.37
C LEU A 64 -2.39 -3.91 15.37
N TYR A 65 -2.49 -4.67 16.45
CA TYR A 65 -1.52 -4.59 17.56
C TYR A 65 -0.07 -4.76 17.16
N LEU A 66 0.25 -5.73 16.29
CA LEU A 66 1.63 -5.98 15.91
C LEU A 66 2.17 -4.85 15.03
N PHE A 67 1.32 -4.29 14.18
CA PHE A 67 1.65 -3.14 13.35
C PHE A 67 1.94 -1.90 14.21
N HIS A 68 1.04 -1.55 15.13
CA HIS A 68 1.26 -0.36 15.95
C HIS A 68 2.42 -0.56 16.94
N LEU A 69 2.62 -1.77 17.48
CA LEU A 69 3.80 -2.07 18.31
C LEU A 69 5.10 -1.86 17.53
N PHE A 70 5.16 -2.38 16.30
CA PHE A 70 6.33 -2.22 15.43
C PHE A 70 6.64 -0.74 15.19
N ASN A 71 5.64 0.05 14.79
CA ASN A 71 5.81 1.48 14.54
C ASN A 71 6.16 2.25 15.82
N TYR A 72 5.51 1.94 16.94
CA TYR A 72 5.80 2.54 18.24
C TYR A 72 7.24 2.29 18.69
N ILE A 73 7.76 1.07 18.53
CA ILE A 73 9.15 0.74 18.86
C ILE A 73 10.12 1.56 18.01
N ILE A 74 9.91 1.63 16.70
CA ILE A 74 10.75 2.45 15.81
C ILE A 74 10.72 3.91 16.24
N TYR A 75 9.51 4.44 16.48
CA TYR A 75 9.31 5.81 16.92
C TYR A 75 9.97 6.10 18.27
N LYS A 76 9.87 5.22 19.27
CA LYS A 76 10.48 5.47 20.58
C LYS A 76 12.00 5.35 20.58
N ILE A 77 12.59 4.51 19.73
CA ILE A 77 14.05 4.37 19.63
C ILE A 77 14.67 5.52 18.84
N TRP A 78 14.07 5.90 17.71
CA TRP A 78 14.69 6.83 16.77
C TRP A 78 13.93 8.15 16.61
N GLY A 79 12.65 8.21 16.95
CA GLY A 79 11.77 9.35 16.68
C GLY A 79 11.23 9.34 15.26
N VAL A 80 11.21 10.52 14.64
CA VAL A 80 10.78 10.72 13.24
C VAL A 80 11.88 10.78 12.15
N PRO A 81 13.18 10.51 12.40
CA PRO A 81 14.21 10.70 11.38
C PRO A 81 14.01 9.72 10.21
N SER A 82 14.05 10.27 9.00
CA SER A 82 13.78 9.58 7.74
C SER A 82 14.63 8.33 7.50
N ILE A 83 15.88 8.34 7.95
CA ILE A 83 16.80 7.23 7.70
C ILE A 83 16.46 5.95 8.49
N ALA A 84 15.97 6.07 9.73
CA ALA A 84 15.64 4.90 10.55
C ALA A 84 14.44 4.15 9.96
N TRP A 85 13.40 4.90 9.60
CA TRP A 85 12.22 4.38 8.91
C TRP A 85 12.57 3.75 7.55
N HIS A 86 13.45 4.40 6.77
CA HIS A 86 13.98 3.86 5.51
C HIS A 86 14.64 2.48 5.70
N ILE A 87 15.55 2.37 6.67
CA ILE A 87 16.25 1.12 6.97
C ILE A 87 15.27 0.03 7.39
N ALA A 88 14.34 0.34 8.30
CA ALA A 88 13.35 -0.62 8.80
C ALA A 88 12.44 -1.16 7.68
N PHE A 89 11.98 -0.31 6.77
CA PHE A 89 11.13 -0.72 5.65
C PHE A 89 11.90 -1.51 4.60
N CYS A 90 13.14 -1.12 4.28
CA CYS A 90 14.02 -1.90 3.40
C CYS A 90 14.32 -3.28 3.99
N LEU A 91 14.51 -3.37 5.31
CA LEU A 91 14.72 -4.63 6.02
C LEU A 91 13.51 -5.56 5.86
N LEU A 92 12.31 -5.04 6.15
CA LEU A 92 11.06 -5.82 6.00
C LEU A 92 10.83 -6.27 4.55
N HIS A 93 11.02 -5.37 3.58
CA HIS A 93 10.85 -5.72 2.16
C HIS A 93 11.83 -6.80 1.71
N ALA A 94 13.10 -6.69 2.11
CA ALA A 94 14.12 -7.72 1.84
C ALA A 94 13.81 -9.04 2.53
N LEU A 95 13.31 -9.04 3.77
CA LEU A 95 12.85 -10.24 4.47
C LEU A 95 11.71 -10.92 3.72
N VAL A 96 10.72 -10.16 3.23
CA VAL A 96 9.60 -10.71 2.44
C VAL A 96 10.11 -11.34 1.15
N ALA A 97 10.95 -10.63 0.37
CA ALA A 97 11.50 -11.17 -0.89
C ALA A 97 12.33 -12.44 -0.66
N THR A 98 13.15 -12.44 0.40
CA THR A 98 13.99 -13.60 0.75
C THR A 98 13.13 -14.79 1.21
N TYR A 99 12.10 -14.54 2.03
CA TYR A 99 11.22 -15.63 2.47
C TYR A 99 10.35 -16.16 1.31
N LEU A 100 9.91 -15.27 0.42
CA LEU A 100 9.18 -15.64 -0.79
C LEU A 100 9.99 -16.61 -1.66
N PHE A 101 11.28 -16.35 -1.86
CA PHE A 101 12.18 -17.28 -2.55
C PHE A 101 12.09 -18.71 -2.00
N THR A 102 12.23 -18.88 -0.69
CA THR A 102 12.12 -20.23 -0.10
C THR A 102 10.73 -20.82 -0.22
N VAL A 103 9.66 -20.04 0.00
CA VAL A 103 8.31 -20.57 -0.06
C VAL A 103 8.05 -21.10 -1.47
N ILE A 104 8.39 -20.32 -2.50
CA ILE A 104 8.25 -20.75 -3.89
C ILE A 104 9.08 -21.99 -4.17
N LYS A 105 10.35 -22.03 -3.74
CA LYS A 105 11.20 -23.22 -3.88
C LYS A 105 10.54 -24.45 -3.22
N ASN A 106 10.02 -24.30 -2.01
CA ASN A 106 9.37 -25.39 -1.27
C ASN A 106 8.05 -25.83 -1.94
N VAL A 107 7.27 -24.89 -2.48
CA VAL A 107 6.07 -25.18 -3.30
C VAL A 107 6.48 -25.98 -4.55
N LEU A 108 7.50 -25.57 -5.28
CA LEU A 108 7.97 -26.27 -6.49
C LEU A 108 8.48 -27.67 -6.16
N THR A 109 9.24 -27.82 -5.07
CA THR A 109 9.65 -29.15 -4.57
C THR A 109 8.43 -30.01 -4.21
N TRP A 110 7.40 -29.43 -3.59
CA TRP A 110 6.16 -30.13 -3.24
C TRP A 110 5.39 -30.62 -4.48
N PHE A 111 5.41 -29.88 -5.59
CA PHE A 111 4.92 -30.35 -6.89
C PHE A 111 5.86 -31.35 -7.60
N ASN A 112 6.94 -31.81 -6.96
CA ASN A 112 8.00 -32.63 -7.55
C ASN A 112 8.67 -31.99 -8.79
N HIS A 113 8.67 -30.66 -8.89
CA HIS A 113 9.35 -29.95 -9.96
C HIS A 113 10.82 -29.70 -9.61
N GLN A 114 11.72 -30.53 -10.15
CA GLN A 114 13.14 -30.49 -9.77
C GLN A 114 14.02 -29.60 -10.67
N SER A 115 13.64 -29.38 -11.94
CA SER A 115 14.43 -28.58 -12.86
C SER A 115 14.25 -27.08 -12.60
N ASN A 116 15.34 -26.32 -12.59
CA ASN A 116 15.36 -24.86 -12.48
C ASN A 116 14.63 -24.26 -11.25
N GLN A 117 14.34 -25.05 -10.21
CA GLN A 117 13.50 -24.59 -9.08
C GLN A 117 14.11 -23.39 -8.32
N LEU A 118 15.44 -23.32 -8.23
CA LEU A 118 16.13 -22.22 -7.56
C LEU A 118 16.07 -20.95 -8.41
N GLU A 119 16.24 -21.10 -9.71
CA GLU A 119 16.22 -20.02 -10.69
C GLU A 119 14.82 -19.43 -10.83
N ILE A 120 13.78 -20.27 -10.84
CA ILE A 120 12.37 -19.82 -10.82
C ILE A 120 12.08 -19.07 -9.52
N ALA A 121 12.44 -19.64 -8.37
CA ALA A 121 12.22 -19.01 -7.07
C ALA A 121 12.96 -17.67 -6.96
N PHE A 122 14.20 -17.60 -7.44
CA PHE A 122 14.99 -16.37 -7.44
C PHE A 122 14.39 -15.33 -8.37
N THR A 123 14.01 -15.72 -9.59
CA THR A 123 13.36 -14.83 -10.56
C THR A 123 12.05 -14.28 -10.02
N ALA A 124 11.25 -15.10 -9.34
CA ALA A 124 10.01 -14.65 -8.73
C ALA A 124 10.25 -13.65 -7.58
N ALA A 125 11.21 -13.94 -6.70
CA ALA A 125 11.60 -13.02 -5.64
C ALA A 125 12.18 -11.70 -6.20
N LEU A 126 12.92 -11.77 -7.30
CA LEU A 126 13.48 -10.60 -8.00
C LEU A 126 12.37 -9.76 -8.66
N PHE A 127 11.42 -10.38 -9.36
CA PHE A 127 10.27 -9.70 -9.94
C PHE A 127 9.42 -9.03 -8.87
N PHE A 128 9.13 -9.74 -7.78
CA PHE A 128 8.46 -9.17 -6.62
C PHE A 128 9.23 -7.95 -6.11
N TRP A 129 10.51 -8.10 -5.79
CA TRP A 129 11.34 -7.03 -5.24
C TRP A 129 11.41 -5.78 -6.14
N VAL A 130 11.56 -5.94 -7.45
CA VAL A 130 11.72 -4.81 -8.39
C VAL A 130 10.40 -4.16 -8.81
N SER A 131 9.25 -4.73 -8.43
CA SER A 131 7.94 -4.25 -8.84
C SER A 131 7.74 -2.77 -8.52
N VAL A 132 7.47 -1.95 -9.54
CA VAL A 132 7.22 -0.51 -9.37
C VAL A 132 6.06 -0.24 -8.40
N TYR A 133 5.08 -1.13 -8.34
CA TYR A 133 3.90 -1.01 -7.50
C TYR A 133 4.18 -1.25 -6.01
N HIS A 134 5.39 -1.69 -5.65
CA HIS A 134 5.75 -1.85 -4.24
C HIS A 134 6.33 -0.56 -3.64
N SER A 135 6.55 0.48 -4.45
CA SER A 135 7.04 1.77 -3.96
C SER A 135 6.19 2.36 -2.85
N GLU A 136 4.86 2.25 -2.97
CA GLU A 136 3.94 2.70 -1.92
C GLU A 136 4.20 1.96 -0.60
N VAL A 137 4.30 0.63 -0.63
CA VAL A 137 4.49 -0.17 0.59
C VAL A 137 5.85 0.06 1.25
N VAL A 138 6.90 0.25 0.45
CA VAL A 138 8.27 0.39 0.94
C VAL A 138 8.56 1.83 1.42
N ILE A 139 7.91 2.83 0.83
CA ILE A 139 8.14 4.23 1.19
C ILE A 139 7.09 4.76 2.16
N TRP A 140 5.80 4.51 1.95
CA TRP A 140 4.75 5.02 2.82
C TRP A 140 4.79 4.32 4.18
N ARG A 141 5.10 5.09 5.22
CA ARG A 141 5.38 4.55 6.55
C ARG A 141 4.15 3.97 7.25
N ALA A 142 2.94 4.28 6.78
CA ALA A 142 1.74 3.59 7.26
C ALA A 142 1.70 2.12 6.79
N CYS A 143 2.39 1.74 5.71
CA CYS A 143 2.23 0.43 5.07
C CYS A 143 3.03 -0.72 5.69
N ALA A 144 3.68 -0.55 6.85
CA ALA A 144 4.45 -1.64 7.49
C ALA A 144 3.60 -2.92 7.68
N HIS A 145 2.30 -2.78 7.95
CA HIS A 145 1.38 -3.89 8.10
C HIS A 145 1.29 -4.80 6.86
N TYR A 146 1.46 -4.29 5.64
CA TYR A 146 1.48 -5.13 4.42
C TYR A 146 2.69 -6.08 4.39
N MET A 147 3.85 -5.61 4.87
CA MET A 147 5.05 -6.43 4.92
C MET A 147 4.99 -7.44 6.07
N LEU A 148 4.51 -7.01 7.25
CA LEU A 148 4.32 -7.89 8.41
C LEU A 148 3.32 -9.01 8.12
N VAL A 149 2.16 -8.69 7.53
CA VAL A 149 1.18 -9.71 7.15
C VAL A 149 1.72 -10.63 6.05
N SER A 150 2.53 -10.11 5.12
CA SER A 150 3.19 -10.95 4.10
C SER A 150 4.12 -11.98 4.73
N LEU A 151 4.91 -11.61 5.75
CA LEU A 151 5.75 -12.55 6.49
C LEU A 151 4.90 -13.61 7.21
N CYS A 152 3.76 -13.23 7.80
CA CYS A 152 2.82 -14.16 8.43
C CYS A 152 2.21 -15.13 7.43
N ILE A 153 1.80 -14.63 6.25
CA ILE A 153 1.27 -15.44 5.14
C ILE A 153 2.34 -16.44 4.69
N LEU A 154 3.55 -15.98 4.37
CA LEU A 154 4.65 -16.85 3.95
C LEU A 154 5.00 -17.89 5.01
N PHE A 155 4.97 -17.53 6.29
CA PHE A 155 5.15 -18.46 7.40
C PHE A 155 4.06 -19.53 7.47
N SER A 156 2.79 -19.14 7.32
CA SER A 156 1.67 -20.07 7.27
C SER A 156 1.78 -21.05 6.11
N LEU A 157 2.16 -20.55 4.92
CA LEU A 157 2.30 -21.35 3.71
C LEU A 157 3.51 -22.32 3.80
N ASP A 158 4.66 -21.85 4.27
CA ASP A 158 5.83 -22.71 4.49
C ASP A 158 5.52 -23.81 5.51
N SER A 159 4.80 -23.46 6.58
CA SER A 159 4.40 -24.40 7.63
C SER A 159 3.43 -25.45 7.10
N ILE A 160 2.39 -25.08 6.33
CA ILE A 160 1.48 -26.09 5.77
C ILE A 160 2.19 -27.01 4.77
N ILE A 161 3.11 -26.49 3.95
CA ILE A 161 3.90 -27.32 3.02
C ILE A 161 4.79 -28.30 3.80
N LYS A 162 5.43 -27.85 4.88
CA LYS A 162 6.20 -28.73 5.78
C LYS A 162 5.33 -29.80 6.43
N PHE A 163 4.13 -29.44 6.88
CA PHE A 163 3.15 -30.41 7.38
C PHE A 163 2.83 -31.47 6.33
N LEU A 164 2.59 -31.07 5.08
CA LEU A 164 2.29 -32.02 4.01
C LEU A 164 3.46 -32.96 3.69
N ASN A 165 4.69 -32.45 3.74
CA ASN A 165 5.89 -33.22 3.43
C ASN A 165 6.33 -34.15 4.59
N THR A 166 6.21 -33.72 5.85
CA THR A 166 6.69 -34.49 7.01
C THR A 166 5.58 -35.18 7.79
N LYS A 167 4.31 -34.86 7.49
CA LYS A 167 3.10 -35.28 8.22
C LYS A 167 3.13 -34.95 9.72
N THR A 168 4.00 -34.03 10.15
CA THR A 168 4.15 -33.63 11.56
C THR A 168 3.13 -32.57 11.95
N SER A 169 2.22 -32.89 12.87
CA SER A 169 1.12 -32.00 13.31
C SER A 169 1.59 -30.63 13.83
N LYS A 170 2.80 -30.54 14.40
CA LYS A 170 3.41 -29.26 14.81
C LYS A 170 3.31 -28.20 13.71
N TYR A 171 3.66 -28.55 12.47
CA TYR A 171 3.66 -27.59 11.37
C TYR A 171 2.25 -27.16 10.95
N PHE A 172 1.24 -28.02 11.13
CA PHE A 172 -0.17 -27.65 10.94
C PHE A 172 -0.58 -26.58 11.96
N TYR A 173 -0.25 -26.75 13.23
CA TYR A 173 -0.55 -25.73 14.25
C TYR A 173 0.25 -24.45 14.05
N LEU A 174 1.51 -24.53 13.62
CA LEU A 174 2.31 -23.35 13.27
C LEU A 174 1.69 -22.57 12.11
N SER A 175 1.02 -23.21 11.13
CA SER A 175 0.32 -22.44 10.10
C SER A 175 -0.83 -21.59 10.65
N PHE A 176 -1.53 -22.08 11.67
CA PHE A 176 -2.58 -21.30 12.36
C PHE A 176 -2.03 -20.25 13.30
N LEU A 177 -0.83 -20.45 13.87
CA LEU A 177 -0.13 -19.38 14.59
C LEU A 177 0.17 -18.20 13.65
N GLY A 178 0.67 -18.47 12.44
CA GLY A 178 0.86 -17.43 11.42
C GLY A 178 -0.44 -16.73 11.02
N PHE A 179 -1.55 -17.46 10.92
CA PHE A 179 -2.86 -16.88 10.66
C PHE A 179 -3.31 -15.95 11.81
N GLY A 180 -3.25 -16.44 13.06
CA GLY A 180 -3.64 -15.65 14.24
C GLY A 180 -2.80 -14.40 14.43
N VAL A 181 -1.48 -14.49 14.26
CA VAL A 181 -0.58 -13.32 14.32
C VAL A 181 -0.82 -12.38 13.12
N GLY A 182 -1.10 -12.92 11.94
CA GLY A 182 -1.44 -12.14 10.75
C GLY A 182 -2.69 -11.28 10.93
N LEU A 183 -3.70 -11.76 11.67
CA LEU A 183 -4.90 -10.98 12.01
C LEU A 183 -4.59 -9.74 12.85
N LEU A 184 -3.52 -9.78 13.65
CA LEU A 184 -3.05 -8.64 14.43
C LEU A 184 -2.17 -7.68 13.60
N CYS A 185 -1.92 -7.99 12.33
CA CYS A 185 -1.17 -7.16 11.40
C CYS A 185 -2.09 -6.44 10.42
N LEU A 186 -2.95 -7.20 9.72
CA LEU A 186 -3.81 -6.68 8.64
C LEU A 186 -4.90 -7.70 8.26
N GLU A 187 -6.03 -7.20 7.77
CA GLU A 187 -7.18 -8.00 7.31
C GLU A 187 -6.86 -8.93 6.12
N PHE A 188 -5.75 -8.73 5.41
CA PHE A 188 -5.30 -9.66 4.35
C PHE A 188 -5.14 -11.10 4.84
N SER A 189 -4.87 -11.28 6.13
CA SER A 189 -4.76 -12.58 6.77
C SER A 189 -6.07 -13.39 6.74
N PHE A 190 -7.25 -12.76 6.54
CA PHE A 190 -8.52 -13.47 6.35
C PHE A 190 -8.50 -14.43 5.16
N ALA A 191 -7.62 -14.20 4.17
CA ALA A 191 -7.46 -15.07 3.02
C ALA A 191 -6.56 -16.29 3.27
N ILE A 192 -5.81 -16.35 4.38
CA ILE A 192 -4.90 -17.48 4.71
C ILE A 192 -5.65 -18.82 4.78
N PRO A 193 -6.78 -18.96 5.49
CA PRO A 193 -7.54 -20.21 5.52
C PRO A 193 -7.96 -20.71 4.13
N LEU A 194 -8.40 -19.79 3.25
CA LEU A 194 -8.78 -20.13 1.88
C LEU A 194 -7.60 -20.68 1.10
N MET A 195 -6.43 -20.05 1.24
CA MET A 195 -5.20 -20.53 0.60
C MET A 195 -4.75 -21.90 1.15
N ILE A 196 -4.86 -22.14 2.46
CA ILE A 196 -4.55 -23.44 3.07
C ILE A 196 -5.51 -24.51 2.55
N ILE A 197 -6.81 -24.24 2.51
CA ILE A 197 -7.81 -25.17 1.96
C ILE A 197 -7.48 -25.48 0.49
N PHE A 198 -7.13 -24.47 -0.29
CA PHE A 198 -6.73 -24.65 -1.69
C PHE A 198 -5.49 -25.55 -1.82
N ILE A 199 -4.46 -25.33 -1.00
CA ILE A 199 -3.26 -26.19 -0.95
C ILE A 199 -3.62 -27.63 -0.57
N LEU A 200 -4.46 -27.82 0.46
CA LEU A 200 -4.89 -29.15 0.91
C LEU A 200 -5.71 -29.88 -0.16
N PHE A 201 -6.56 -29.18 -0.90
CA PHE A 201 -7.31 -29.71 -2.03
C PHE A 201 -6.36 -30.19 -3.14
N VAL A 202 -5.41 -29.35 -3.53
CA VAL A 202 -4.40 -29.70 -4.54
C VAL A 202 -3.52 -30.87 -4.07
N HIS A 203 -3.16 -30.92 -2.79
CA HIS A 203 -2.41 -32.05 -2.21
C HIS A 203 -3.20 -33.36 -2.30
N ALA A 204 -4.46 -33.34 -1.88
CA ALA A 204 -5.34 -34.50 -1.91
C ALA A 204 -5.47 -35.06 -3.33
N TRP A 205 -5.54 -34.18 -4.32
CA TRP A 205 -5.51 -34.56 -5.73
C TRP A 205 -4.14 -35.12 -6.17
N LEU A 206 -3.04 -34.41 -5.91
CA LEU A 206 -1.69 -34.80 -6.33
C LEU A 206 -1.29 -36.19 -5.85
N HIS A 207 -1.70 -36.57 -4.64
CA HIS A 207 -1.31 -37.82 -3.98
C HIS A 207 -2.46 -38.82 -3.86
N SER A 208 -3.63 -38.53 -4.45
CA SER A 208 -4.85 -39.36 -4.32
C SER A 208 -5.28 -39.63 -2.85
N GLU A 209 -4.99 -38.69 -1.94
CA GLU A 209 -5.25 -38.81 -0.49
C GLU A 209 -6.56 -38.11 -0.06
N TRP A 210 -7.65 -38.25 -0.82
CA TRP A 210 -8.90 -37.49 -0.62
C TRP A 210 -9.49 -37.57 0.79
N ASN A 211 -9.55 -38.75 1.40
CA ASN A 211 -10.11 -38.91 2.75
C ASN A 211 -9.31 -38.12 3.80
N GLN A 212 -7.98 -38.19 3.73
CA GLN A 212 -7.11 -37.45 4.64
C GLN A 212 -7.12 -35.95 4.33
N GLY A 213 -7.19 -35.58 3.04
CA GLY A 213 -7.36 -34.20 2.58
C GLY A 213 -8.62 -33.55 3.13
N LEU A 214 -9.79 -34.19 2.97
CA LEU A 214 -11.07 -33.70 3.49
C LEU A 214 -11.06 -33.59 5.03
N LYS A 215 -10.44 -34.55 5.73
CA LYS A 215 -10.25 -34.46 7.19
C LYS A 215 -9.41 -33.24 7.59
N ASN A 216 -8.33 -32.96 6.87
CA ASN A 216 -7.48 -31.80 7.11
C ASN A 216 -8.17 -30.48 6.75
N ILE A 217 -9.01 -30.46 5.70
CA ILE A 217 -9.85 -29.31 5.34
C ILE A 217 -10.86 -29.04 6.46
N GLY A 218 -11.57 -30.06 6.95
CA GLY A 218 -12.51 -29.92 8.07
C GLY A 218 -11.83 -29.38 9.33
N LYS A 219 -10.64 -29.88 9.67
CA LYS A 219 -9.81 -29.30 10.74
C LYS A 219 -9.44 -27.84 10.46
N THR A 220 -9.05 -27.51 9.24
CA THR A 220 -8.68 -26.14 8.86
C THR A 220 -9.84 -25.18 9.05
N ILE A 221 -11.04 -25.57 8.62
CA ILE A 221 -12.27 -24.79 8.82
C ILE A 221 -12.52 -24.59 10.32
N LEU A 222 -12.46 -25.67 11.12
CA LEU A 222 -12.68 -25.60 12.56
C LEU A 222 -11.69 -24.65 13.26
N PHE A 223 -10.38 -24.85 13.05
CA PHE A 223 -9.35 -24.01 13.68
C PHE A 223 -9.42 -22.55 13.22
N SER A 224 -9.68 -22.32 11.93
CA SER A 224 -9.83 -20.96 11.40
C SER A 224 -11.05 -20.27 12.01
N ALA A 225 -12.19 -20.96 12.09
CA ALA A 225 -13.40 -20.44 12.70
C ALA A 225 -13.17 -20.10 14.18
N SER A 226 -12.49 -20.96 14.94
CA SER A 226 -12.15 -20.68 16.34
C SER A 226 -11.31 -19.41 16.49
N ILE A 227 -10.27 -19.23 15.66
CA ILE A 227 -9.42 -18.03 15.69
C ILE A 227 -10.22 -16.78 15.31
N LEU A 228 -11.08 -16.86 14.29
CA LEU A 228 -11.93 -15.75 13.86
C LEU A 228 -12.97 -15.36 14.91
N ILE A 229 -13.54 -16.33 15.63
CA ILE A 229 -14.46 -16.07 16.74
C ILE A 229 -13.72 -15.31 17.85
N VAL A 230 -12.52 -15.78 18.24
CA VAL A 230 -11.71 -15.09 19.26
C VAL A 230 -11.36 -13.67 18.81
N TYR A 231 -10.90 -13.49 17.56
CA TYR A 231 -10.58 -12.17 17.01
C TYR A 231 -11.80 -11.23 16.97
N SER A 232 -12.96 -11.74 16.57
CA SER A 232 -14.21 -10.97 16.51
C SER A 232 -14.73 -10.59 17.90
N LEU A 233 -14.60 -11.48 18.88
CA LEU A 233 -14.93 -11.20 20.28
C LEU A 233 -13.98 -10.14 20.86
N LEU A 234 -12.67 -10.24 20.60
CA LEU A 234 -11.70 -9.22 20.98
C LEU A 234 -12.05 -7.86 20.33
N SER A 235 -12.35 -7.86 19.03
CA SER A 235 -12.82 -6.66 18.31
C SER A 235 -14.05 -6.05 18.97
N LYS A 236 -15.03 -6.88 19.35
CA LYS A 236 -16.24 -6.41 20.01
C LYS A 236 -15.95 -5.84 21.41
N LEU A 237 -15.05 -6.45 22.16
CA LEU A 237 -14.68 -5.99 23.51
C LEU A 237 -13.92 -4.66 23.48
N ILE A 238 -13.00 -4.47 22.54
CA ILE A 238 -12.09 -3.31 22.49
C ILE A 238 -12.68 -2.16 21.68
N LEU A 239 -13.24 -2.45 20.50
CA LEU A 239 -13.70 -1.45 19.54
C LEU A 239 -15.22 -1.25 19.54
N ASN A 240 -15.96 -2.03 20.34
CA ASN A 240 -17.41 -2.13 20.32
C ASN A 240 -18.00 -2.56 18.94
N LYS A 241 -17.17 -3.13 18.05
CA LYS A 241 -17.54 -3.57 16.70
C LYS A 241 -16.97 -4.96 16.41
N PHE A 242 -17.71 -5.80 15.67
CA PHE A 242 -17.23 -7.13 15.30
C PHE A 242 -16.18 -7.10 14.18
N ILE A 243 -16.26 -6.11 13.29
CA ILE A 243 -15.36 -5.93 12.15
C ILE A 243 -14.74 -4.53 12.28
N GLY A 244 -13.41 -4.47 12.34
CA GLY A 244 -12.64 -3.22 12.42
C GLY A 244 -12.37 -2.58 11.06
N HIS A 245 -11.44 -1.62 11.03
CA HIS A 245 -10.89 -0.94 9.85
C HIS A 245 -11.97 -0.36 8.91
N TYR A 246 -12.07 -0.86 7.67
CA TYR A 246 -13.05 -0.41 6.67
C TYR A 246 -14.52 -0.63 7.08
N GLY A 247 -14.75 -1.35 8.18
CA GLY A 247 -16.08 -1.52 8.78
C GLY A 247 -16.92 -2.58 8.07
N ALA A 248 -18.02 -2.96 8.72
CA ALA A 248 -18.90 -3.99 8.21
C ALA A 248 -19.48 -3.61 6.83
N GLU A 249 -19.85 -2.35 6.61
CA GLU A 249 -20.46 -1.88 5.35
C GLU A 249 -19.58 -2.14 4.12
N ALA A 250 -18.29 -1.85 4.20
CA ALA A 250 -17.36 -2.11 3.10
C ALA A 250 -17.10 -3.62 2.88
N HIS A 251 -17.09 -4.40 3.97
CA HIS A 251 -16.80 -5.82 3.92
C HIS A 251 -18.02 -6.70 3.58
N THR A 252 -19.24 -6.23 3.84
CA THR A 252 -20.49 -6.98 3.55
C THR A 252 -21.16 -6.55 2.24
N ALA A 253 -20.73 -5.45 1.64
CA ALA A 253 -21.13 -5.06 0.29
C ALA A 253 -20.67 -6.12 -0.73
N PHE A 254 -21.56 -7.00 -1.18
CA PHE A 254 -21.22 -8.07 -2.10
C PHE A 254 -21.66 -7.71 -3.52
N TYR A 255 -20.71 -7.21 -4.33
CA TYR A 255 -20.92 -6.91 -5.75
C TYR A 255 -19.99 -7.78 -6.59
N PRO A 256 -20.42 -9.00 -7.00
CA PRO A 256 -19.53 -10.01 -7.57
C PRO A 256 -18.73 -9.53 -8.78
N ILE A 257 -19.38 -8.86 -9.73
CA ILE A 257 -18.71 -8.41 -10.96
C ILE A 257 -17.65 -7.33 -10.65
N PRO A 258 -17.96 -6.23 -9.93
CA PRO A 258 -16.93 -5.30 -9.47
C PRO A 258 -15.79 -5.96 -8.70
N MET A 259 -16.08 -6.81 -7.72
CA MET A 259 -15.06 -7.50 -6.91
C MET A 259 -14.10 -8.35 -7.76
N LEU A 260 -14.67 -9.19 -8.64
CA LEU A 260 -13.91 -10.05 -9.53
C LEU A 260 -13.12 -9.21 -10.56
N SER A 261 -13.71 -8.11 -11.05
CA SER A 261 -13.00 -7.17 -11.93
C SER A 261 -11.78 -6.56 -11.23
N THR A 262 -11.84 -6.26 -9.93
CA THR A 262 -10.69 -5.74 -9.17
C THR A 262 -9.50 -6.70 -9.21
N GLY A 263 -9.74 -8.00 -9.05
CA GLY A 263 -8.70 -9.03 -9.20
C GLY A 263 -8.04 -9.03 -10.57
N ILE A 264 -8.84 -8.91 -11.63
CA ILE A 264 -8.39 -8.81 -13.02
C ILE A 264 -7.58 -7.52 -13.24
N LYS A 265 -8.07 -6.37 -12.75
CA LYS A 265 -7.40 -5.09 -12.86
C LYS A 265 -6.03 -5.12 -12.20
N TYR A 266 -5.90 -5.67 -10.99
CA TYR A 266 -4.59 -5.84 -10.35
C TYR A 266 -3.69 -6.78 -11.14
N LEU A 267 -4.19 -7.90 -11.66
CA LEU A 267 -3.40 -8.80 -12.51
C LEU A 267 -2.78 -8.04 -13.68
N PHE A 268 -3.62 -7.40 -14.50
CA PHE A 268 -3.14 -6.72 -15.69
C PHE A 268 -2.36 -5.43 -15.38
N LYS A 269 -2.70 -4.70 -14.32
CA LYS A 269 -1.91 -3.57 -13.82
C LYS A 269 -0.47 -3.99 -13.52
N HIS A 270 -0.29 -5.08 -12.78
CA HIS A 270 1.04 -5.57 -12.42
C HIS A 270 1.80 -6.19 -13.59
N VAL A 271 1.15 -7.00 -14.43
CA VAL A 271 1.82 -7.71 -15.54
C VAL A 271 2.18 -6.77 -16.69
N LEU A 272 1.28 -5.84 -17.04
CA LEU A 272 1.43 -4.96 -18.21
C LEU A 272 1.85 -3.53 -17.86
N LEU A 273 2.11 -3.25 -16.58
CA LEU A 273 2.48 -1.90 -16.11
C LEU A 273 1.48 -0.81 -16.52
N ILE A 274 0.17 -1.15 -16.58
CA ILE A 274 -0.89 -0.28 -17.15
C ILE A 274 -0.92 1.12 -16.51
N ARG A 275 -0.55 1.27 -15.22
CA ARG A 275 -0.52 2.59 -14.56
C ARG A 275 0.37 3.61 -15.27
N GLU A 276 1.41 3.15 -15.97
CA GLU A 276 2.36 4.00 -16.69
C GLU A 276 1.88 4.42 -18.08
N TYR A 277 0.74 3.90 -18.53
CA TYR A 277 0.15 4.28 -19.81
C TYR A 277 -0.52 5.66 -19.67
N ASP A 278 -0.84 6.29 -20.80
CA ASP A 278 -1.61 7.54 -20.81
C ASP A 278 -2.99 7.37 -20.16
N TYR A 279 -3.60 8.47 -19.71
CA TYR A 279 -4.86 8.42 -18.98
C TYR A 279 -6.00 7.77 -19.79
N ASP A 280 -6.12 8.11 -21.08
CA ASP A 280 -7.22 7.64 -21.92
C ASP A 280 -7.14 6.13 -22.13
N LEU A 281 -5.95 5.60 -22.43
CA LEU A 281 -5.73 4.16 -22.57
C LEU A 281 -5.97 3.41 -21.26
N ARG A 282 -5.58 3.98 -20.11
CA ARG A 282 -5.85 3.39 -18.79
C ARG A 282 -7.34 3.26 -18.53
N VAL A 283 -8.10 4.31 -18.79
CA VAL A 283 -9.56 4.31 -18.64
C VAL A 283 -10.18 3.24 -19.53
N VAL A 284 -9.81 3.19 -20.81
CA VAL A 284 -10.32 2.19 -21.76
C VAL A 284 -10.04 0.76 -21.29
N LEU A 285 -8.81 0.46 -20.86
CA LEU A 285 -8.44 -0.89 -20.42
C LEU A 285 -9.15 -1.28 -19.12
N PHE A 286 -9.18 -0.41 -18.11
CA PHE A 286 -9.84 -0.73 -16.84
C PHE A 286 -11.36 -0.83 -16.98
N SER A 287 -11.99 -0.01 -17.81
CA SER A 287 -13.43 -0.13 -18.13
C SER A 287 -13.74 -1.37 -18.96
N PHE A 288 -12.80 -1.86 -19.77
CA PHE A 288 -12.93 -3.14 -20.46
C PHE A 288 -12.91 -4.31 -19.46
N PHE A 289 -12.02 -4.27 -18.46
CA PHE A 289 -11.94 -5.31 -17.43
C PHE A 289 -13.16 -5.37 -16.50
N GLU A 290 -14.01 -4.34 -16.48
CA GLU A 290 -15.27 -4.31 -15.74
C GLU A 290 -16.44 -4.95 -16.49
N LYS A 291 -16.29 -5.25 -17.79
CA LYS A 291 -17.41 -5.79 -18.58
C LYS A 291 -17.80 -7.18 -18.06
N PRO A 292 -19.08 -7.44 -17.71
CA PRO A 292 -19.48 -8.70 -17.09
C PRO A 292 -19.10 -9.94 -17.90
N TRP A 293 -19.26 -9.89 -19.23
CA TRP A 293 -18.88 -11.00 -20.10
C TRP A 293 -17.38 -11.29 -20.03
N PHE A 294 -16.52 -10.27 -19.97
CA PHE A 294 -15.08 -10.44 -19.90
C PHE A 294 -14.67 -11.05 -18.56
N VAL A 295 -15.24 -10.53 -17.46
CA VAL A 295 -15.01 -11.06 -16.10
C VAL A 295 -15.40 -12.54 -16.03
N ILE A 296 -16.62 -12.88 -16.45
CA ILE A 296 -17.12 -14.27 -16.40
C ILE A 296 -16.26 -15.17 -17.28
N SER A 297 -15.94 -14.77 -18.51
CA SER A 297 -15.09 -15.55 -19.42
C SER A 297 -13.69 -15.75 -18.86
N PHE A 298 -13.08 -14.72 -18.26
CA PHE A 298 -11.75 -14.83 -17.66
C PHE A 298 -11.70 -15.89 -16.56
N TYR A 299 -12.63 -15.81 -15.59
CA TYR A 299 -12.67 -16.78 -14.48
C TYR A 299 -13.09 -18.18 -14.94
N ALA A 300 -14.01 -18.29 -15.92
CA ALA A 300 -14.38 -19.58 -16.51
C ALA A 300 -13.18 -20.26 -17.18
N ILE A 301 -12.41 -19.51 -18.00
CA ILE A 301 -11.19 -20.04 -18.64
C ILE A 301 -10.16 -20.45 -17.58
N LEU A 302 -9.98 -19.64 -16.52
CA LEU A 302 -9.04 -19.96 -15.45
C LEU A 302 -9.42 -21.25 -14.71
N ILE A 303 -10.69 -21.40 -14.33
CA ILE A 303 -11.20 -22.57 -13.59
C ILE A 303 -11.20 -23.81 -14.48
N CYS A 304 -11.76 -23.72 -15.70
CA CYS A 304 -11.76 -24.83 -16.65
C CYS A 304 -10.34 -25.23 -17.05
N GLY A 305 -9.43 -24.26 -17.24
CA GLY A 305 -8.01 -24.50 -17.50
C GLY A 305 -7.34 -25.21 -16.34
N PHE A 306 -7.64 -24.84 -15.10
CA PHE A 306 -7.13 -25.52 -13.91
C PHE A 306 -7.62 -26.97 -13.82
N ILE A 307 -8.93 -27.19 -13.95
CA ILE A 307 -9.56 -28.52 -13.91
C ILE A 307 -9.01 -29.40 -15.03
N TYR A 308 -8.91 -28.86 -16.24
CA TYR A 308 -8.35 -29.58 -17.39
C TYR A 308 -6.87 -29.95 -17.17
N SER A 309 -6.08 -29.03 -16.60
CA SER A 309 -4.67 -29.28 -16.30
C SER A 309 -4.48 -30.35 -15.23
N ILE A 310 -5.35 -30.36 -14.22
CA ILE A 310 -5.47 -31.41 -13.21
C ILE A 310 -5.85 -32.73 -13.87
N TYR A 311 -6.90 -32.76 -14.69
CA TYR A 311 -7.33 -33.97 -15.40
C TYR A 311 -6.22 -34.56 -16.27
N LYS A 312 -5.47 -33.72 -16.99
CA LYS A 312 -4.32 -34.10 -17.82
C LYS A 312 -3.03 -34.34 -17.03
N LYS A 313 -3.02 -34.11 -15.70
CA LYS A 313 -1.83 -34.15 -14.84
C LYS A 313 -0.67 -33.31 -15.38
N SER A 314 -0.97 -32.19 -16.05
CA SER A 314 0.03 -31.34 -16.69
C SER A 314 0.60 -30.33 -15.71
N MET A 315 1.68 -30.70 -15.01
CA MET A 315 2.34 -29.81 -14.03
C MET A 315 2.75 -28.46 -14.63
N GLY A 316 3.09 -28.44 -15.92
CA GLY A 316 3.43 -27.22 -16.65
C GLY A 316 2.32 -26.16 -16.68
N TRP A 317 1.06 -26.57 -16.52
CA TRP A 317 -0.10 -25.67 -16.46
C TRP A 317 -0.69 -25.57 -15.05
N VAL A 318 -0.69 -26.66 -14.28
CA VAL A 318 -1.19 -26.66 -12.90
C VAL A 318 -0.43 -25.64 -12.03
N ILE A 319 0.90 -25.61 -12.10
CA ILE A 319 1.73 -24.75 -11.25
C ILE A 319 1.48 -23.24 -11.48
N PRO A 320 1.54 -22.70 -12.72
CA PRO A 320 1.29 -21.27 -12.93
C PRO A 320 -0.15 -20.89 -12.62
N ILE A 321 -1.14 -21.74 -12.94
CA ILE A 321 -2.55 -21.48 -12.62
C ILE A 321 -2.78 -21.52 -11.10
N PHE A 322 -2.13 -22.43 -10.37
CA PHE A 322 -2.13 -22.47 -8.91
C PHE A 322 -1.66 -21.15 -8.31
N PHE A 323 -0.56 -20.59 -8.83
CA PHE A 323 -0.08 -19.29 -8.39
C PHE A 323 -1.03 -18.15 -8.75
N VAL A 324 -1.63 -18.14 -9.96
CA VAL A 324 -2.63 -17.11 -10.33
C VAL A 324 -3.84 -17.15 -9.39
N ILE A 325 -4.39 -18.35 -9.12
CA ILE A 325 -5.51 -18.52 -8.17
C ILE A 325 -5.10 -18.08 -6.77
N GLY A 326 -3.89 -18.45 -6.32
CA GLY A 326 -3.35 -18.02 -5.03
C GLY A 326 -3.28 -16.51 -4.90
N GLY A 327 -2.80 -15.81 -5.93
CA GLY A 327 -2.84 -14.35 -6.00
C GLY A 327 -4.27 -13.84 -5.82
N LEU A 328 -5.20 -14.29 -6.67
CA LEU A 328 -6.59 -13.84 -6.65
C LEU A 328 -7.28 -14.04 -5.29
N ILE A 329 -6.97 -15.13 -4.56
CA ILE A 329 -7.45 -15.36 -3.19
C ILE A 329 -7.04 -14.19 -2.26
N PHE A 330 -5.80 -13.70 -2.37
CA PHE A 330 -5.29 -12.60 -1.53
C PHE A 330 -5.75 -11.20 -1.95
N VAL A 331 -6.42 -11.04 -3.09
CA VAL A 331 -7.10 -9.77 -3.44
C VAL A 331 -8.51 -9.70 -2.85
N ILE A 332 -9.13 -10.83 -2.52
CA ILE A 332 -10.51 -10.87 -1.99
C ILE A 332 -10.75 -9.86 -0.86
N PRO A 333 -9.88 -9.75 0.18
CA PRO A 333 -10.11 -8.85 1.32
C PRO A 333 -10.27 -7.37 0.93
N VAL A 334 -9.73 -6.97 -0.22
CA VAL A 334 -9.72 -5.58 -0.72
C VAL A 334 -10.45 -5.42 -2.05
N SER A 335 -11.08 -6.49 -2.55
CA SER A 335 -11.74 -6.49 -3.86
C SER A 335 -12.93 -5.54 -3.97
N ASN A 336 -13.55 -5.20 -2.82
CA ASN A 336 -14.62 -4.21 -2.69
C ASN A 336 -14.14 -2.75 -2.61
N LEU A 337 -12.85 -2.53 -2.44
CA LEU A 337 -12.33 -1.16 -2.33
C LEU A 337 -12.26 -0.51 -3.71
N PHE A 338 -12.39 0.81 -3.72
CA PHE A 338 -12.33 1.59 -4.95
C PHE A 338 -10.95 1.45 -5.62
N PHE A 339 -10.94 1.11 -6.89
CA PHE A 339 -9.70 0.99 -7.68
C PHE A 339 -9.34 2.35 -8.28
N VAL A 340 -8.36 3.04 -7.69
CA VAL A 340 -7.93 4.36 -8.14
C VAL A 340 -7.09 4.26 -9.42
N ILE A 341 -7.45 5.08 -10.41
CA ILE A 341 -6.76 5.16 -11.71
C ILE A 341 -6.02 6.48 -11.93
N LEU A 342 -6.36 7.53 -11.16
CA LEU A 342 -5.92 8.89 -11.41
C LEU A 342 -4.51 9.15 -10.85
N LEU A 343 -4.36 8.97 -9.54
CA LEU A 343 -3.12 9.32 -8.83
C LEU A 343 -2.12 8.17 -8.86
N LYS A 344 -0.84 8.54 -8.97
CA LYS A 344 0.26 7.58 -8.91
C LYS A 344 0.51 7.20 -7.46
N GLY A 345 0.80 5.93 -7.21
CA GLY A 345 1.12 5.47 -5.86
C GLY A 345 -0.10 5.27 -4.96
N GLU A 346 -1.33 5.55 -5.40
CA GLU A 346 -2.53 5.30 -4.61
C GLU A 346 -3.09 3.89 -4.90
N ASN A 347 -3.34 3.13 -3.83
CA ASN A 347 -3.93 1.79 -3.86
C ASN A 347 -3.05 0.72 -4.54
N ASP A 348 -1.75 0.97 -4.67
CA ASP A 348 -0.77 -0.03 -5.14
C ASP A 348 -0.47 -1.08 -4.07
N ARG A 349 -0.52 -0.67 -2.79
CA ARG A 349 -0.34 -1.51 -1.60
C ARG A 349 -1.23 -2.74 -1.57
N TYR A 350 -2.45 -2.64 -2.11
CA TYR A 350 -3.40 -3.74 -2.18
C TYR A 350 -2.94 -4.88 -3.09
N GLY A 351 -2.06 -4.60 -4.05
CA GLY A 351 -1.44 -5.60 -4.92
C GLY A 351 -0.18 -6.26 -4.33
N TYR A 352 0.30 -5.84 -3.15
CA TYR A 352 1.58 -6.31 -2.59
C TYR A 352 1.59 -7.82 -2.35
N VAL A 353 0.64 -8.33 -1.57
CA VAL A 353 0.53 -9.78 -1.29
C VAL A 353 0.16 -10.56 -2.54
N PHE A 354 -0.79 -10.05 -3.32
CA PHE A 354 -1.23 -10.62 -4.59
C PHE A 354 -0.05 -10.91 -5.52
N PHE A 355 0.84 -9.93 -5.69
CA PHE A 355 1.91 -9.99 -6.66
C PHE A 355 3.01 -11.00 -6.29
N MET A 356 3.15 -11.40 -5.02
CA MET A 356 4.05 -12.50 -4.63
C MET A 356 3.76 -13.78 -5.44
N PHE A 357 2.48 -14.09 -5.66
CA PHE A 357 2.06 -15.27 -6.41
C PHE A 357 2.11 -15.03 -7.91
N ILE A 358 1.71 -13.84 -8.39
CA ILE A 358 1.79 -13.51 -9.82
C ILE A 358 3.24 -13.52 -10.31
N ALA A 359 4.17 -13.00 -9.51
CA ALA A 359 5.60 -13.07 -9.80
C ALA A 359 6.08 -14.53 -9.92
N ALA A 360 5.59 -15.44 -9.07
CA ALA A 360 5.87 -16.87 -9.16
C ALA A 360 5.30 -17.51 -10.44
N ALA A 361 4.06 -17.15 -10.81
CA ALA A 361 3.43 -17.62 -12.05
C ALA A 361 4.20 -17.17 -13.29
N LEU A 362 4.59 -15.89 -13.35
CA LEU A 362 5.37 -15.29 -14.44
C LEU A 362 6.75 -15.93 -14.54
N ALA A 363 7.47 -16.05 -13.43
CA ALA A 363 8.77 -16.71 -13.39
C ALA A 363 8.65 -18.14 -13.92
N TYR A 364 7.69 -18.92 -13.44
CA TYR A 364 7.48 -20.29 -13.92
C TYR A 364 7.20 -20.33 -15.44
N ALA A 365 6.34 -19.44 -15.93
CA ALA A 365 6.01 -19.35 -17.36
C ALA A 365 7.24 -19.05 -18.22
N PHE A 366 8.10 -18.11 -17.83
CA PHE A 366 9.33 -17.80 -18.57
C PHE A 366 10.32 -18.96 -18.60
N PHE A 367 10.37 -19.77 -17.54
CA PHE A 367 11.24 -20.96 -17.54
C PHE A 367 10.77 -22.08 -18.49
N ARG A 368 9.60 -21.94 -19.12
CA ARG A 368 9.15 -22.79 -20.23
C ARG A 368 9.57 -22.30 -21.62
N ILE A 369 10.12 -21.09 -21.71
CA ILE A 369 10.59 -20.49 -22.97
C ILE A 369 12.04 -20.93 -23.25
N PRO A 370 12.47 -21.06 -24.53
CA PRO A 370 13.86 -21.33 -24.88
C PRO A 370 14.84 -20.34 -24.25
N ASN A 371 16.02 -20.85 -23.89
CA ASN A 371 17.02 -20.18 -23.06
C ASN A 371 17.34 -18.71 -23.42
N PRO A 372 17.68 -18.35 -24.68
CA PRO A 372 18.03 -16.96 -25.00
C PRO A 372 16.81 -16.02 -24.91
N ILE A 373 15.64 -16.48 -25.35
CA ILE A 373 14.40 -15.70 -25.35
C ILE A 373 13.91 -15.51 -23.90
N ARG A 374 14.04 -16.55 -23.06
CA ARG A 374 13.72 -16.50 -21.63
C ARG A 374 14.46 -15.37 -20.92
N TRP A 375 15.79 -15.32 -21.08
CA TRP A 375 16.58 -14.29 -20.42
C TRP A 375 16.29 -12.90 -20.98
N ALA A 376 16.05 -12.77 -22.28
CA ALA A 376 15.61 -11.50 -22.87
C ALA A 376 14.32 -10.97 -22.22
N PHE A 377 13.31 -11.83 -22.01
CA PHE A 377 12.08 -11.44 -21.30
C PHE A 377 12.30 -11.10 -19.83
N ILE A 378 13.08 -11.93 -19.10
CA ILE A 378 13.37 -11.69 -17.68
C ILE A 378 14.09 -10.34 -17.51
N PHE A 379 15.15 -10.09 -18.29
CA PHE A 379 15.88 -8.83 -18.24
C PHE A 379 15.02 -7.66 -18.72
N GLY A 380 14.22 -7.82 -19.77
CA GLY A 380 13.32 -6.77 -20.25
C GLY A 380 12.32 -6.33 -19.17
N ILE A 381 11.65 -7.27 -18.51
CA ILE A 381 10.70 -6.97 -17.43
C ILE A 381 11.40 -6.34 -16.23
N PHE A 382 12.57 -6.86 -15.86
CA PHE A 382 13.38 -6.30 -14.79
C PHE A 382 13.75 -4.83 -15.08
N ILE A 383 14.29 -4.55 -16.27
CA ILE A 383 14.70 -3.20 -16.70
C ILE A 383 13.49 -2.26 -16.73
N CYS A 384 12.37 -2.68 -17.34
CA CYS A 384 11.16 -1.86 -17.39
C CYS A 384 10.67 -1.50 -15.98
N ASN A 385 10.54 -2.49 -15.08
CA ASN A 385 10.14 -2.24 -13.71
C ASN A 385 11.13 -1.32 -12.99
N PHE A 386 12.44 -1.55 -13.16
CA PHE A 386 13.47 -0.76 -12.51
C PHE A 386 13.44 0.71 -12.95
N ILE A 387 13.27 0.99 -14.24
CA ILE A 387 13.16 2.37 -14.76
C ILE A 387 11.98 3.11 -14.13
N PHE A 388 10.80 2.47 -14.10
CA PHE A 388 9.62 3.10 -13.49
C PHE A 388 9.74 3.18 -11.96
N LEU A 389 10.38 2.20 -11.32
CA LEU A 389 10.66 2.19 -9.89
C LEU A 389 11.57 3.35 -9.51
N GLU A 390 12.66 3.57 -10.23
CA GLU A 390 13.55 4.70 -10.00
C GLU A 390 12.81 6.04 -10.11
N LYS A 391 11.95 6.18 -11.12
CA LYS A 391 11.14 7.39 -11.33
C LYS A 391 10.20 7.65 -10.15
N ILE A 392 9.41 6.67 -9.75
CA ILE A 392 8.44 6.86 -8.67
C ILE A 392 9.11 7.07 -7.31
N ILE A 393 10.23 6.39 -7.03
CA ILE A 393 11.00 6.59 -5.79
C ILE A 393 11.54 8.02 -5.72
N LYS A 394 12.03 8.58 -6.83
CA LYS A 394 12.45 9.99 -6.90
C LYS A 394 11.29 10.93 -6.66
N ASP A 395 10.12 10.66 -7.26
CA ASP A 395 8.93 11.48 -7.03
C ASP A 395 8.49 11.44 -5.54
N TYR A 396 8.58 10.30 -4.87
CA TYR A 396 8.38 10.20 -3.41
C TYR A 396 9.40 11.00 -2.60
N GLY A 397 10.67 10.96 -2.99
CA GLY A 397 11.74 11.71 -2.32
C GLY A 397 11.50 13.21 -2.39
N VAL A 398 11.24 13.70 -3.60
CA VAL A 398 10.94 15.11 -3.86
C VAL A 398 9.64 15.54 -3.17
N GLY A 399 8.60 14.70 -3.18
CA GLY A 399 7.39 14.95 -2.41
C GLY A 399 7.69 15.09 -0.91
N GLY A 400 8.54 14.21 -0.36
CA GLY A 400 9.03 14.34 1.01
C GLY A 400 9.72 15.69 1.27
N ASP A 401 10.60 16.12 0.36
CA ASP A 401 11.28 17.42 0.48
C ASP A 401 10.28 18.60 0.46
N VAL A 402 9.25 18.55 -0.40
CA VAL A 402 8.17 19.55 -0.43
C VAL A 402 7.39 19.55 0.90
N PHE A 403 7.05 18.37 1.40
CA PHE A 403 6.37 18.22 2.69
C PHE A 403 7.20 18.88 3.81
N PHE A 404 8.48 18.51 3.95
CA PHE A 404 9.33 19.08 4.99
C PHE A 404 9.55 20.59 4.79
N ALA A 405 9.74 21.07 3.56
CA ALA A 405 9.85 22.50 3.29
C ALA A 405 8.60 23.28 3.72
N SER A 406 7.41 22.75 3.42
CA SER A 406 6.14 23.38 3.82
C SER A 406 5.94 23.43 5.34
N VAL A 407 6.48 22.48 6.08
CA VAL A 407 6.39 22.46 7.55
C VAL A 407 7.49 23.31 8.19
N GLN A 408 8.74 23.13 7.76
CA GLN A 408 9.91 23.77 8.35
C GLN A 408 10.03 25.26 8.02
N ASN A 409 9.64 25.67 6.80
CA ASN A 409 9.67 27.07 6.38
C ASN A 409 8.40 27.83 6.78
N PHE A 410 7.50 27.22 7.55
CA PHE A 410 6.31 27.92 8.00
C PHE A 410 6.68 29.07 8.94
N PRO A 411 6.17 30.30 8.68
CA PRO A 411 6.64 31.49 9.37
C PRO A 411 6.35 31.44 10.88
N ASP A 412 7.20 32.10 11.67
CA ASP A 412 7.20 32.07 13.13
C ASP A 412 6.04 32.82 13.84
N ILE A 413 6.17 32.86 15.17
CA ILE A 413 5.20 32.62 16.27
C ILE A 413 4.46 33.90 16.69
N ASN A 414 3.79 34.59 15.76
CA ASN A 414 2.79 35.57 16.19
C ASN A 414 1.50 34.81 16.57
N PRO A 415 0.86 35.06 17.73
CA PRO A 415 -0.42 34.44 18.10
C PRO A 415 -1.60 34.77 17.17
N ARG A 416 -1.39 35.62 16.15
CA ARG A 416 -2.40 35.88 15.11
C ARG A 416 -2.82 34.60 14.40
N SER A 417 -4.08 34.53 14.02
CA SER A 417 -4.61 33.46 13.20
C SER A 417 -3.97 33.51 11.80
N LYS A 418 -3.73 32.36 11.17
CA LYS A 418 -3.20 32.28 9.81
C LYS A 418 -4.19 31.59 8.87
N MET A 419 -4.55 32.24 7.78
CA MET A 419 -5.35 31.62 6.72
C MET A 419 -4.43 31.15 5.60
N LEU A 420 -4.39 29.84 5.38
CA LEU A 420 -3.57 29.20 4.36
C LEU A 420 -4.42 29.06 3.10
N LEU A 421 -4.19 29.95 2.14
CA LEU A 421 -5.00 30.05 0.94
C LEU A 421 -4.76 28.87 -0.01
N ASN A 422 -3.54 28.35 -0.06
CA ASN A 422 -3.20 27.12 -0.77
C ASN A 422 -2.18 26.28 0.02
N ILE A 423 -2.31 24.95 -0.07
CA ILE A 423 -1.36 23.98 0.51
C ILE A 423 -1.09 22.88 -0.52
N PRO A 424 0.14 22.35 -0.65
CA PRO A 424 0.40 21.18 -1.48
C PRO A 424 -0.40 19.94 -1.02
N ASP A 425 -1.27 19.41 -1.88
CA ASP A 425 -2.02 18.16 -1.66
C ASP A 425 -1.19 16.93 -2.07
N ASN A 426 -0.60 16.98 -3.26
CA ASN A 426 0.22 15.91 -3.82
C ASN A 426 1.29 16.44 -4.78
N TYR A 427 2.41 15.73 -4.91
CA TYR A 427 3.43 15.95 -5.92
C TYR A 427 3.37 14.83 -6.96
N ARG A 428 2.95 15.14 -8.19
CA ARG A 428 2.77 14.19 -9.30
C ARG A 428 1.93 12.95 -8.93
N GLY A 429 0.93 13.15 -8.07
CA GLY A 429 0.08 12.10 -7.52
C GLY A 429 0.55 11.47 -6.21
N ILE A 430 1.80 11.72 -5.77
CA ILE A 430 2.27 11.27 -4.46
C ILE A 430 1.74 12.20 -3.37
N LEU A 431 1.01 11.64 -2.42
CA LEU A 431 0.32 12.40 -1.37
C LEU A 431 1.30 13.17 -0.46
N LEU A 432 0.87 14.36 -0.03
CA LEU A 432 1.56 15.25 0.90
C LEU A 432 0.65 15.52 2.12
N HIS A 433 0.00 16.69 2.19
CA HIS A 433 -0.84 17.06 3.33
C HIS A 433 -2.29 16.56 3.26
N ARG A 434 -2.60 15.70 2.29
CA ARG A 434 -3.96 15.16 2.13
C ARG A 434 -4.44 14.47 3.41
N MET A 435 -5.64 14.83 3.86
CA MET A 435 -6.43 14.03 4.80
C MET A 435 -7.89 13.94 4.36
N TYR A 436 -8.49 12.81 4.71
CA TYR A 436 -9.91 12.55 4.52
C TYR A 436 -10.65 12.89 5.82
N GLY A 437 -11.57 13.87 5.79
CA GLY A 437 -12.44 14.19 6.93
C GLY A 437 -12.60 15.68 7.25
N TYR A 438 -13.50 15.99 8.19
CA TYR A 438 -13.92 17.36 8.53
C TYR A 438 -12.97 18.14 9.44
N LYS A 439 -12.05 17.47 10.14
CA LYS A 439 -11.12 18.08 11.09
C LYS A 439 -9.72 18.22 10.49
N ASN A 440 -9.60 18.99 9.39
CA ASN A 440 -8.37 19.29 8.65
C ASN A 440 -7.20 19.68 9.60
N HIS A 441 -6.41 18.70 10.03
CA HIS A 441 -5.32 18.87 10.99
C HIS A 441 -3.98 18.23 10.56
N SER A 442 -3.85 17.64 9.37
CA SER A 442 -2.61 16.95 8.96
C SER A 442 -1.43 17.89 8.97
N PHE A 443 -1.64 19.09 8.44
CA PHE A 443 -0.62 20.11 8.45
C PHE A 443 -0.25 20.51 9.89
N GLY A 444 -1.23 20.66 10.79
CA GLY A 444 -0.98 21.00 12.20
C GLY A 444 -0.29 19.90 12.99
N GLU A 445 -0.72 18.66 12.82
CA GLU A 445 -0.07 17.50 13.44
C GLU A 445 1.36 17.37 12.91
N ALA A 446 1.57 17.60 11.61
CA ALA A 446 2.92 17.65 11.04
C ALA A 446 3.75 18.80 11.64
N MET A 447 3.15 19.97 11.82
CA MET A 447 3.79 21.11 12.47
C MET A 447 4.19 20.82 13.92
N GLU A 448 3.35 20.12 14.69
CA GLU A 448 3.64 19.71 16.07
C GLU A 448 4.74 18.64 16.13
N LEU A 449 4.77 17.72 15.16
CA LEU A 449 5.70 16.58 15.15
C LEU A 449 7.08 16.88 14.54
N PHE A 450 7.14 17.73 13.50
CA PHE A 450 8.35 17.92 12.69
C PHE A 450 8.98 19.30 12.84
N ARG A 451 8.36 20.23 13.58
CA ARG A 451 9.04 21.48 13.98
C ARG A 451 9.59 21.36 15.40
N ASN A 452 10.71 22.03 15.63
CA ASN A 452 11.28 22.19 16.97
C ASN A 452 10.50 23.21 17.81
N ASP A 453 9.76 24.13 17.18
CA ASP A 453 8.91 25.12 17.86
C ASP A 453 7.46 25.02 17.34
N PRO A 454 6.55 24.42 18.12
CA PRO A 454 5.17 24.22 17.70
C PRO A 454 4.45 25.56 17.55
N TYR A 455 3.68 25.70 16.48
CA TYR A 455 2.93 26.92 16.22
C TYR A 455 1.82 27.13 17.27
N LYS A 456 1.88 28.24 18.00
CA LYS A 456 0.97 28.57 19.12
C LYS A 456 -0.33 29.28 18.71
N GLY A 457 -0.44 29.73 17.46
CA GLY A 457 -1.64 30.38 16.94
C GLY A 457 -2.65 29.38 16.37
N SER A 458 -3.79 29.89 15.89
CA SER A 458 -4.71 29.09 15.07
C SER A 458 -4.39 29.25 13.58
N TYR A 459 -4.73 28.24 12.79
CA TYR A 459 -4.69 28.36 11.34
C TYR A 459 -5.91 27.67 10.72
N ALA A 460 -6.24 28.05 9.49
CA ALA A 460 -7.30 27.45 8.70
C ALA A 460 -6.83 27.24 7.26
N GLU A 461 -7.22 26.11 6.67
CA GLU A 461 -6.85 25.70 5.32
C GLU A 461 -8.03 25.97 4.36
N CYS A 462 -7.80 26.69 3.27
CA CYS A 462 -8.85 27.02 2.31
C CYS A 462 -9.01 25.95 1.21
N ILE A 463 -8.00 25.84 0.36
CA ILE A 463 -7.91 24.88 -0.75
C ILE A 463 -6.49 24.34 -0.82
N LEU A 464 -6.33 23.21 -1.49
CA LEU A 464 -5.06 22.58 -1.76
C LEU A 464 -4.78 22.55 -3.26
N PHE A 465 -3.57 22.17 -3.67
CA PHE A 465 -3.23 22.01 -5.09
C PHE A 465 -2.24 20.88 -5.33
N ASN A 466 -2.23 20.28 -6.54
CA ASN A 466 -1.15 19.36 -6.93
C ASN A 466 0.05 20.10 -7.51
N MET A 467 1.23 19.51 -7.40
CA MET A 467 2.49 20.05 -7.91
C MET A 467 3.10 19.10 -8.96
N GLU A 468 3.55 19.65 -10.09
CA GLU A 468 4.31 18.96 -11.13
C GLU A 468 5.82 19.22 -11.03
N LYS A 469 6.21 20.34 -10.41
CA LYS A 469 7.57 20.66 -9.98
C LYS A 469 7.58 21.15 -8.52
N PRO A 470 8.69 21.01 -7.79
CA PRO A 470 8.78 21.47 -6.39
C PRO A 470 8.59 22.97 -6.22
N THR A 471 8.86 23.72 -7.29
CA THR A 471 8.77 25.18 -7.33
C THR A 471 7.38 25.68 -7.73
N ASP A 472 6.44 24.78 -8.01
CA ASP A 472 5.09 25.16 -8.40
C ASP A 472 4.41 25.97 -7.29
N GLY A 473 3.59 26.93 -7.70
CA GLY A 473 2.89 27.78 -6.77
C GLY A 473 1.83 28.62 -7.45
N CYS A 474 1.40 29.65 -6.73
CA CYS A 474 0.32 30.52 -7.16
C CYS A 474 0.77 31.98 -7.09
N GLU A 475 0.19 32.82 -7.93
CA GLU A 475 0.17 34.26 -7.71
C GLU A 475 -1.23 34.68 -7.25
N ILE A 476 -1.28 35.65 -6.35
CA ILE A 476 -2.52 36.27 -5.88
C ILE A 476 -2.45 37.77 -6.13
N LYS A 477 -3.52 38.33 -6.70
CA LYS A 477 -3.63 39.76 -7.01
C LYS A 477 -4.98 40.28 -6.54
N LYS A 478 -5.00 41.49 -5.99
CA LYS A 478 -6.26 42.17 -5.65
C LYS A 478 -6.98 42.54 -6.95
N ALA A 479 -8.22 42.09 -7.09
CA ALA A 479 -9.07 42.35 -8.25
C ALA A 479 -10.04 43.51 -8.00
N ASP A 480 -10.57 43.61 -6.78
CA ASP A 480 -11.47 44.68 -6.32
C ASP A 480 -11.29 44.91 -4.80
N LYS A 481 -12.08 45.82 -4.22
CA LYS A 481 -12.08 46.23 -2.80
C LYS A 481 -11.94 45.07 -1.82
N ASN A 482 -12.73 44.01 -2.01
CA ASN A 482 -12.78 42.82 -1.14
C ASN A 482 -12.59 41.51 -1.92
N THR A 483 -11.99 41.57 -3.11
CA THR A 483 -11.87 40.43 -4.02
C THR A 483 -10.42 40.24 -4.48
N TRP A 484 -9.94 39.00 -4.39
CA TRP A 484 -8.61 38.60 -4.84
C TRP A 484 -8.70 37.45 -5.84
N HIS A 485 -7.82 37.49 -6.83
CA HIS A 485 -7.69 36.48 -7.86
C HIS A 485 -6.41 35.69 -7.62
N MET A 486 -6.56 34.40 -7.34
CA MET A 486 -5.45 33.46 -7.18
C MET A 486 -5.40 32.50 -8.36
N LYS A 487 -4.25 32.42 -9.03
CA LYS A 487 -4.03 31.51 -10.16
C LYS A 487 -2.67 30.84 -10.09
N PHE A 488 -2.55 29.68 -10.71
CA PHE A 488 -1.26 29.00 -10.85
C PHE A 488 -0.32 29.80 -11.76
N LYS A 489 0.98 29.79 -11.45
CA LYS A 489 2.02 30.38 -12.31
C LYS A 489 2.42 29.46 -13.47
N GLN A 490 1.89 28.25 -13.50
CA GLN A 490 2.27 27.18 -14.41
C GLN A 490 1.07 26.29 -14.76
N PHE A 491 1.25 25.42 -15.77
CA PHE A 491 0.24 24.46 -16.23
C PHE A 491 0.41 23.10 -15.55
N GLY A 492 -0.67 22.31 -15.53
CA GLY A 492 -0.68 20.94 -14.96
C GLY A 492 -1.15 20.86 -13.51
N ASN A 493 -1.53 21.99 -12.91
CA ASN A 493 -2.07 22.04 -11.55
C ASN A 493 -3.59 22.16 -11.57
N TRP A 494 -4.20 21.60 -10.53
CA TRP A 494 -5.62 21.66 -10.21
C TRP A 494 -5.78 22.02 -8.74
N TRP A 495 -6.93 22.61 -8.42
CA TRP A 495 -7.34 22.82 -7.05
C TRP A 495 -7.94 21.55 -6.46
N TRP A 496 -7.59 21.26 -5.22
CA TRP A 496 -8.01 20.10 -4.45
C TRP A 496 -8.65 20.52 -3.14
N LYS A 497 -9.57 19.71 -2.64
CA LYS A 497 -10.14 19.85 -1.30
C LYS A 497 -10.46 18.46 -0.78
N GLN A 498 -9.87 18.09 0.36
CA GLN A 498 -10.08 16.78 1.01
C GLN A 498 -9.82 15.59 0.06
N GLY A 499 -8.79 15.70 -0.79
CA GLY A 499 -8.43 14.68 -1.76
C GLY A 499 -9.36 14.53 -2.96
N LEU A 500 -10.33 15.43 -3.12
CA LEU A 500 -11.19 15.55 -4.30
C LEU A 500 -10.84 16.83 -5.07
N GLY A 501 -11.30 16.92 -6.32
CA GLY A 501 -11.26 18.20 -7.04
C GLY A 501 -12.02 19.27 -6.25
N ALA A 502 -11.40 20.43 -6.04
CA ALA A 502 -12.03 21.50 -5.29
C ALA A 502 -13.28 22.02 -6.01
N SER A 503 -14.31 22.33 -5.23
CA SER A 503 -15.50 23.04 -5.68
C SER A 503 -15.65 24.36 -4.92
N ASN A 504 -16.55 25.22 -5.42
CA ASN A 504 -16.88 26.47 -4.77
C ASN A 504 -17.29 26.23 -3.31
N PHE A 505 -16.83 27.08 -2.40
CA PHE A 505 -17.29 27.05 -1.02
C PHE A 505 -17.45 28.45 -0.45
N GLU A 506 -18.31 28.55 0.55
CA GLU A 506 -18.62 29.80 1.22
C GLU A 506 -18.80 29.55 2.71
N ASN A 507 -18.31 30.47 3.54
CA ASN A 507 -18.59 30.53 4.96
C ASN A 507 -18.89 31.98 5.37
N ASP A 508 -19.02 32.23 6.67
CA ASP A 508 -19.35 33.57 7.20
C ASP A 508 -18.25 34.61 6.95
N SER A 509 -17.01 34.17 6.72
CA SER A 509 -15.84 35.03 6.58
C SER A 509 -15.43 35.26 5.14
N MET A 510 -15.58 34.25 4.28
CA MET A 510 -15.10 34.29 2.90
C MET A 510 -15.89 33.38 1.96
N LYS A 511 -15.78 33.68 0.67
CA LYS A 511 -16.25 32.86 -0.44
C LYS A 511 -15.08 32.58 -1.37
N ILE A 512 -14.94 31.33 -1.83
CA ILE A 512 -14.02 30.95 -2.90
C ILE A 512 -14.82 30.37 -4.06
N SER A 513 -14.68 30.98 -5.23
CA SER A 513 -15.27 30.53 -6.48
C SER A 513 -14.14 30.13 -7.45
N ILE A 514 -14.22 28.93 -8.03
CA ILE A 514 -13.23 28.42 -8.97
C ILE A 514 -13.89 28.37 -10.35
N ASP A 515 -13.31 29.04 -11.32
CA ASP A 515 -13.81 29.02 -12.69
C ASP A 515 -13.30 27.78 -13.48
N GLN A 516 -13.80 27.63 -14.71
CA GLN A 516 -13.42 26.53 -15.61
C GLN A 516 -11.94 26.57 -16.06
N TRP A 517 -11.26 27.70 -15.88
CA TRP A 517 -9.86 27.91 -16.25
C TRP A 517 -8.90 27.75 -15.06
N GLY A 518 -9.43 27.44 -13.88
CA GLY A 518 -8.64 27.26 -12.65
C GLY A 518 -8.29 28.56 -11.94
N LEU A 519 -8.95 29.68 -12.26
CA LEU A 519 -8.87 30.91 -11.47
C LEU A 519 -9.70 30.75 -10.19
N ALA A 520 -9.08 30.92 -9.03
CA ALA A 520 -9.77 30.97 -7.75
C ALA A 520 -10.02 32.43 -7.34
N GLU A 521 -11.27 32.86 -7.39
CA GLU A 521 -11.73 34.14 -6.87
C GLU A 521 -12.07 34.03 -5.39
N ILE A 522 -11.40 34.82 -4.56
CA ILE A 522 -11.55 34.87 -3.11
C ILE A 522 -12.20 36.19 -2.74
N VAL A 523 -13.39 36.13 -2.12
CA VAL A 523 -14.13 37.30 -1.65
C VAL A 523 -14.17 37.29 -0.13
N LEU A 524 -13.68 38.35 0.52
CA LEU A 524 -13.83 38.54 1.96
C LEU A 524 -15.19 39.17 2.28
N LYS A 525 -15.95 38.55 3.20
CA LYS A 525 -17.31 38.99 3.57
C LYS A 525 -17.35 39.87 4.82
N LYS A 526 -16.29 39.82 5.64
CA LYS A 526 -16.16 40.61 6.87
C LYS A 526 -14.71 40.83 7.25
N GLU A 527 -14.50 41.76 8.17
CA GLU A 527 -13.19 42.08 8.74
C GLU A 527 -12.61 40.90 9.54
N MET A 528 -11.32 40.62 9.33
CA MET A 528 -10.57 39.57 10.03
C MET A 528 -9.28 40.14 10.62
N PRO A 529 -9.36 41.08 11.59
CA PRO A 529 -8.24 41.93 12.01
C PRO A 529 -7.13 41.18 12.74
N SER A 530 -7.36 39.95 13.16
CA SER A 530 -6.38 39.07 13.81
C SER A 530 -5.87 37.96 12.89
N THR A 531 -6.14 38.03 11.58
CA THR A 531 -5.76 36.99 10.61
C THR A 531 -4.77 37.49 9.58
N ASP A 532 -3.67 36.76 9.40
CA ASP A 532 -2.74 36.94 8.30
C ASP A 532 -3.00 35.88 7.21
N PHE A 533 -2.93 36.26 5.94
CA PHE A 533 -3.15 35.37 4.80
C PHE A 533 -1.83 34.93 4.19
N TYR A 534 -1.69 33.64 3.87
CA TYR A 534 -0.48 33.06 3.31
C TYR A 534 -0.76 32.19 2.09
N ILE A 535 0.15 32.23 1.13
CA ILE A 535 0.25 31.27 0.04
C ILE A 535 1.55 30.47 0.14
N PHE A 536 1.52 29.22 -0.30
CA PHE A 536 2.71 28.42 -0.51
C PHE A 536 3.16 28.51 -1.98
N ASP A 537 4.39 28.97 -2.19
CA ASP A 537 4.96 29.22 -3.52
C ASP A 537 6.49 29.04 -3.47
N ASN A 538 7.02 28.31 -4.45
CA ASN A 538 8.46 28.05 -4.58
C ASN A 538 9.12 27.53 -3.28
N LEU A 539 8.50 26.53 -2.63
CA LEU A 539 8.95 25.93 -1.35
C LEU A 539 8.93 26.88 -0.13
N HIS A 540 8.31 28.05 -0.24
CA HIS A 540 8.23 29.04 0.83
C HIS A 540 6.80 29.52 1.05
N TRP A 541 6.52 29.94 2.27
CA TRP A 541 5.28 30.65 2.60
C TRP A 541 5.45 32.14 2.38
N GLN A 542 4.54 32.74 1.62
CA GLN A 542 4.52 34.17 1.35
C GLN A 542 3.27 34.78 1.96
N LYS A 543 3.45 35.84 2.76
CA LYS A 543 2.33 36.63 3.29
C LYS A 543 1.71 37.44 2.16
N VAL A 544 0.40 37.33 1.99
CA VAL A 544 -0.35 38.16 1.04
C VAL A 544 -0.48 39.56 1.62
N GLN A 545 0.14 40.54 0.95
CA GLN A 545 0.05 41.93 1.35
C GLN A 545 -1.34 42.49 1.03
N ASP A 546 -1.82 43.40 1.87
CA ASP A 546 -3.05 44.18 1.64
C ASP A 546 -4.34 43.35 1.50
N MET A 547 -4.35 42.10 1.96
CA MET A 547 -5.55 41.27 2.03
C MET A 547 -6.35 41.58 3.30
N VAL A 548 -7.04 42.72 3.29
CA VAL A 548 -7.86 43.23 4.39
C VAL A 548 -9.24 43.60 3.86
N PHE A 549 -10.28 43.33 4.65
CA PHE A 549 -11.64 43.75 4.32
C PHE A 549 -11.78 45.27 4.44
N GLU A 550 -12.22 45.91 3.37
CA GLU A 550 -12.52 47.34 3.35
C GLU A 550 -14.04 47.54 3.46
N LYS A 551 -14.45 48.33 4.47
CA LYS A 551 -15.85 48.69 4.74
C LYS A 551 -16.41 49.61 3.68
#